data_AF-A0A7L2SU68-F1
#
_entry.id   AF-A0A7L2SU68-F1
#
_cell.length_a   1.000
_cell.length_b   1.000
_cell.length_c   1.000
_cell.angle_alpha   90.00
_cell.angle_beta   90.00
_cell.angle_gamma   90.00
#
_symmetry.space_group_name_H-M   'P 1'
#
loop_
_entity.id
_entity.type
_entity.pdbx_description
1 polymer ?
#
loop_
_entity_poly.entity_id
_entity_poly.type
_entity_poly.pdbx_seq_one_letter_code
_entity_poly.pdbx_strand_id
1 'polypeptide(L)'
;SGVAWNESQHCRLLVPEQLQLCRRHLEVMPSIVRAARRTQALCQQSFVDMRWNCSSIQRAPSFGPDLLTGTREAAFVHALAAAAVAQGIARSCASGELPLCSCGPGPSEPPAPGSRWGGCGDNLSHGLQLGAAFTDGSARAGTGATPGLRAVNRHNGAVGRAV
;
A
#
# COMPACT_ATOMS: atom_id res chain seq x y z
N SER A 1 -6.81 2.66 -19.14
CA SER A 1 -8.22 2.40 -18.76
C SER A 1 -8.28 2.02 -17.29
N GLY A 2 -9.07 2.72 -16.48
CA GLY A 2 -9.21 2.43 -15.05
C GLY A 2 -10.31 1.41 -14.81
N VAL A 3 -9.99 0.32 -14.11
CA VAL A 3 -11.01 -0.62 -13.62
C VAL A 3 -11.80 0.10 -12.52
N ALA A 4 -13.13 0.21 -12.69
CA ALA A 4 -14.01 0.65 -11.63
C ALA A 4 -14.19 -0.50 -10.64
N TRP A 5 -13.77 -0.32 -9.38
CA TRP A 5 -13.94 -1.30 -8.31
C TRP A 5 -15.31 -1.14 -7.66
N ASN A 6 -16.37 -1.22 -8.47
CA ASN A 6 -17.77 -1.22 -8.03
C ASN A 6 -18.34 -2.62 -7.86
N GLU A 7 -17.67 -3.64 -8.40
CA GLU A 7 -18.10 -5.04 -8.38
C GLU A 7 -17.00 -5.99 -7.90
N SER A 8 -17.39 -6.99 -7.11
CA SER A 8 -16.48 -7.99 -6.52
C SER A 8 -15.82 -8.93 -7.55
N GLN A 9 -16.25 -8.90 -8.81
CA GLN A 9 -15.66 -9.69 -9.89
C GLN A 9 -14.20 -9.33 -10.16
N HIS A 10 -13.84 -8.05 -10.02
CA HIS A 10 -12.47 -7.56 -10.22
C HIS A 10 -11.50 -8.08 -9.14
N CYS A 11 -12.02 -8.47 -7.96
CA CYS A 11 -11.18 -9.07 -6.91
C CYS A 11 -10.57 -10.41 -7.33
N ARG A 12 -11.14 -11.12 -8.33
CA ARG A 12 -10.61 -12.40 -8.82
C ARG A 12 -9.21 -12.29 -9.45
N LEU A 13 -8.77 -11.07 -9.75
CA LEU A 13 -7.42 -10.78 -10.26
C LEU A 13 -6.36 -10.78 -9.15
N LEU A 14 -6.77 -10.83 -7.88
CA LEU A 14 -5.90 -10.81 -6.71
C LEU A 14 -5.61 -12.22 -6.21
N VAL A 15 -4.50 -12.39 -5.49
CA VAL A 15 -4.20 -13.66 -4.81
C VAL A 15 -5.23 -13.94 -3.70
N PRO A 16 -5.41 -15.22 -3.27
CA PRO A 16 -6.52 -15.62 -2.40
C PRO A 16 -6.75 -14.78 -1.13
N GLU A 17 -5.70 -14.40 -0.40
CA GLU A 17 -5.80 -13.57 0.80
C GLU A 17 -6.24 -12.14 0.48
N GLN A 18 -5.72 -11.57 -0.61
CA GLN A 18 -6.11 -10.24 -1.08
C GLN A 18 -7.55 -10.25 -1.62
N LEU A 19 -7.98 -11.34 -2.26
CA LEU A 19 -9.35 -11.55 -2.72
C LEU A 19 -10.35 -11.50 -1.56
N GLN A 20 -10.04 -12.14 -0.42
CA GLN A 20 -10.90 -12.10 0.77
C GLN A 20 -11.04 -10.67 1.30
N LEU A 21 -9.94 -9.92 1.39
CA LEU A 21 -9.98 -8.53 1.84
C LEU A 21 -10.76 -7.64 0.86
N CYS A 22 -10.51 -7.78 -0.43
CA CYS A 22 -11.18 -7.03 -1.49
C CYS A 22 -12.70 -7.24 -1.48
N ARG A 23 -13.18 -8.47 -1.23
CA ARG A 23 -14.61 -8.75 -1.13
C ARG A 23 -15.27 -8.12 0.10
N ARG A 24 -14.53 -7.98 1.20
CA ARG A 24 -15.02 -7.40 2.46
C ARG A 24 -14.96 -5.87 2.49
N HIS A 25 -14.02 -5.30 1.75
CA HIS A 25 -13.67 -3.88 1.77
C HIS A 25 -13.52 -3.35 0.34
N LEU A 26 -14.56 -3.50 -0.48
CA LEU A 26 -14.52 -3.14 -1.89
C LEU A 26 -14.28 -1.64 -2.08
N GLU A 27 -14.83 -0.83 -1.18
CA GLU A 27 -14.69 0.62 -1.09
C GLU A 27 -13.25 1.09 -0.94
N VAL A 28 -12.35 0.26 -0.40
CA VAL A 28 -10.92 0.58 -0.19
C VAL A 28 -10.11 0.42 -1.48
N MET A 29 -10.58 -0.39 -2.43
CA MET A 29 -9.82 -0.79 -3.61
C MET A 29 -9.42 0.38 -4.53
N PRO A 30 -10.24 1.43 -4.76
CA PRO A 30 -9.80 2.62 -5.48
C PRO A 30 -8.57 3.30 -4.87
N SER A 31 -8.48 3.32 -3.54
CA SER A 31 -7.32 3.87 -2.81
C SER A 31 -6.09 2.98 -2.97
N ILE A 32 -6.27 1.66 -2.94
CA ILE A 32 -5.20 0.69 -3.23
C ILE A 32 -4.67 0.81 -4.66
N VAL A 33 -5.54 0.97 -5.66
CA VAL A 33 -5.12 1.16 -7.06
C VAL A 33 -4.36 2.48 -7.25
N ARG A 34 -4.83 3.58 -6.65
CA ARG A 34 -4.07 4.84 -6.63
C ARG A 34 -2.71 4.66 -5.97
N ALA A 35 -2.65 3.97 -4.83
CA ALA A 35 -1.39 3.68 -4.15
C ALA A 35 -0.43 2.85 -5.02
N ALA A 36 -0.93 1.84 -5.74
CA ALA A 36 -0.12 1.04 -6.67
C ALA A 36 0.46 1.90 -7.80
N ARG A 37 -0.35 2.75 -8.44
CA ARG A 37 0.13 3.70 -9.47
C ARG A 37 1.15 4.67 -8.91
N ARG A 38 0.91 5.19 -7.71
CA ARG A 38 1.85 6.10 -7.03
C ARG A 38 3.16 5.41 -6.69
N THR A 39 3.13 4.14 -6.30
CA THR A 39 4.31 3.31 -6.06
C THR A 39 5.16 3.20 -7.33
N GLN A 40 4.54 2.91 -8.48
CA GLN A 40 5.24 2.84 -9.76
C GLN A 40 5.92 4.18 -10.10
N ALA A 41 5.18 5.28 -10.01
CA ALA A 41 5.70 6.62 -10.31
C ALA A 41 6.86 7.02 -9.39
N LEU A 42 6.69 6.84 -8.07
CA LEU A 42 7.72 7.16 -7.08
C LEU A 42 8.96 6.29 -7.26
N CYS A 43 8.78 5.00 -7.52
CA CYS A 43 9.91 4.10 -7.70
C CYS A 43 10.75 4.48 -8.93
N GLN A 44 10.09 4.76 -10.07
CA GLN A 44 10.76 5.23 -11.27
C GLN A 44 11.45 6.58 -11.05
N GLN A 45 10.81 7.48 -10.31
CA GLN A 45 11.40 8.78 -9.96
C GLN A 45 12.64 8.63 -9.07
N SER A 46 12.59 7.77 -8.04
CA SER A 46 13.71 7.55 -7.12
C SER A 46 14.93 6.92 -7.78
N PHE A 47 14.74 6.20 -8.88
CA PHE A 47 15.79 5.43 -9.55
C PHE A 47 16.05 5.88 -10.99
N VAL A 48 15.57 7.06 -11.40
CA VAL A 48 15.63 7.51 -12.80
C VAL A 48 17.04 7.50 -13.40
N ASP A 49 18.04 7.86 -12.61
CA ASP A 49 19.46 7.93 -13.02
C ASP A 49 20.27 6.67 -12.65
N MET A 50 19.59 5.59 -12.26
CA MET A 50 20.21 4.34 -11.81
C MET A 50 20.16 3.27 -12.90
N ARG A 51 21.13 2.35 -12.91
CA ARG A 51 21.17 1.21 -13.86
C ARG A 51 19.87 0.39 -13.81
N TRP A 52 19.37 0.16 -12.60
CA TRP A 52 17.99 -0.31 -12.41
C TRP A 52 17.12 0.91 -12.18
N ASN A 53 16.28 1.26 -13.15
CA ASN A 53 15.46 2.47 -13.14
C ASN A 53 14.00 2.23 -12.73
N CYS A 54 13.73 1.07 -12.10
CA CYS A 54 12.40 0.62 -11.74
C CYS A 54 11.38 0.50 -12.89
N SER A 55 11.79 0.50 -14.17
CA SER A 55 10.86 0.31 -15.30
C SER A 55 10.08 -1.03 -15.24
N SER A 56 10.73 -2.08 -14.74
CA SER A 56 10.17 -3.43 -14.62
C SER A 56 8.91 -3.53 -13.76
N ILE A 57 8.67 -2.58 -12.85
CA ILE A 57 7.50 -2.54 -11.96
C ILE A 57 6.18 -2.37 -12.74
N GLN A 58 6.23 -1.83 -13.96
CA GLN A 58 5.07 -1.65 -14.82
C GLN A 58 4.49 -2.98 -15.32
N ARG A 59 5.27 -4.07 -15.26
CA ARG A 59 4.84 -5.42 -15.67
C ARG A 59 3.93 -6.10 -14.64
N ALA A 60 3.58 -5.43 -13.54
CA ALA A 60 2.70 -5.96 -12.51
C ALA A 60 1.42 -6.58 -13.14
N PRO A 61 0.98 -7.76 -12.65
CA PRO A 61 1.54 -8.56 -11.56
C PRO A 61 2.68 -9.51 -11.99
N SER A 62 3.07 -9.53 -13.27
CA SER A 62 4.10 -10.42 -13.82
C SER A 62 5.49 -9.80 -13.70
N PHE A 63 6.08 -9.95 -12.51
CA PHE A 63 7.40 -9.39 -12.22
C PHE A 63 8.55 -10.28 -12.71
N GLY A 64 9.71 -9.66 -12.91
CA GLY A 64 10.96 -10.36 -13.23
C GLY A 64 11.79 -10.69 -11.99
N PRO A 65 12.95 -11.35 -12.17
CA PRO A 65 13.83 -11.73 -11.06
C PRO A 65 14.25 -10.53 -10.19
N ASP A 66 14.42 -9.37 -10.80
CA ASP A 66 14.78 -8.12 -10.13
C ASP A 66 13.80 -7.74 -9.00
N LEU A 67 12.54 -8.19 -9.06
CA LEU A 67 11.52 -7.97 -8.03
C LEU A 67 11.03 -9.28 -7.37
N LEU A 68 11.45 -10.45 -7.86
CA LEU A 68 11.02 -11.75 -7.33
C LEU A 68 12.09 -12.47 -6.52
N THR A 69 13.38 -12.09 -6.57
CA THR A 69 14.47 -12.87 -5.96
C THR A 69 15.14 -12.20 -4.76
N GLY A 70 14.38 -11.56 -3.87
CA GLY A 70 14.90 -11.05 -2.58
C GLY A 70 16.02 -10.00 -2.72
N THR A 71 16.02 -9.26 -3.82
CA THR A 71 17.00 -8.21 -4.13
C THR A 71 16.77 -6.95 -3.29
N ARG A 72 17.72 -6.01 -3.30
CA ARG A 72 17.56 -4.71 -2.61
C ARG A 72 16.48 -3.86 -3.28
N GLU A 73 16.36 -3.99 -4.60
CA GLU A 73 15.34 -3.36 -5.44
C GLU A 73 13.94 -3.87 -5.07
N ALA A 74 13.79 -5.19 -4.93
CA ALA A 74 12.54 -5.80 -4.44
C ALA A 74 12.19 -5.31 -3.03
N ALA A 75 13.18 -5.23 -2.14
CA ALA A 75 12.98 -4.74 -0.78
C ALA A 75 12.46 -3.30 -0.77
N PHE A 76 13.04 -2.43 -1.59
CA PHE A 76 12.58 -1.05 -1.75
C PHE A 76 11.13 -0.99 -2.27
N VAL A 77 10.79 -1.75 -3.32
CA VAL A 77 9.43 -1.77 -3.87
C VAL A 77 8.41 -2.28 -2.86
N HIS A 78 8.73 -3.34 -2.10
CA HIS A 78 7.85 -3.85 -1.06
C HIS A 78 7.61 -2.82 0.05
N ALA A 79 8.66 -2.14 0.51
CA ALA A 79 8.55 -1.08 1.51
C ALA A 79 7.71 0.09 0.98
N LEU A 80 8.03 0.59 -0.22
CA LEU A 80 7.34 1.71 -0.84
C LEU A 80 5.85 1.41 -1.09
N ALA A 81 5.53 0.21 -1.58
CA ALA A 81 4.15 -0.21 -1.81
C ALA A 81 3.35 -0.26 -0.51
N ALA A 82 3.92 -0.84 0.55
CA ALA A 82 3.27 -0.92 1.86
C ALA A 82 3.02 0.45 2.48
N ALA A 83 4.00 1.36 2.37
CA ALA A 83 3.88 2.75 2.79
C ALA A 83 2.76 3.47 2.01
N ALA A 84 2.79 3.38 0.69
CA ALA A 84 1.86 4.07 -0.20
C ALA A 84 0.41 3.59 0.00
N VAL A 85 0.20 2.29 0.22
CA VAL A 85 -1.13 1.74 0.51
C VAL A 85 -1.64 2.24 1.85
N ALA A 86 -0.84 2.15 2.92
CA ALA A 86 -1.27 2.60 4.25
C ALA A 86 -1.59 4.10 4.27
N GLN A 87 -0.71 4.92 3.70
CA GLN A 87 -0.92 6.37 3.58
C GLN A 87 -2.12 6.70 2.69
N GLY A 88 -2.29 6.00 1.56
CA GLY A 88 -3.39 6.22 0.63
C GLY A 88 -4.76 5.98 1.27
N ILE A 89 -4.88 4.91 2.07
CA ILE A 89 -6.10 4.60 2.82
C ILE A 89 -6.34 5.68 3.91
N ALA A 90 -5.32 6.01 4.69
CA ALA A 90 -5.43 7.02 5.76
C ALA A 90 -5.91 8.39 5.24
N ARG A 91 -5.40 8.83 4.09
CA ARG A 91 -5.84 10.05 3.40
C ARG A 91 -7.24 9.96 2.82
N SER A 92 -7.63 8.79 2.33
CA SER A 92 -8.99 8.56 1.83
C SER A 92 -10.02 8.70 2.96
N CYS A 93 -9.66 8.32 4.19
CA CYS A 93 -10.46 8.60 5.38
C CYS A 93 -10.57 10.10 5.68
N ALA A 94 -9.44 10.81 5.67
CA ALA A 94 -9.43 12.24 6.01
C ALA A 94 -10.17 13.11 4.97
N SER A 95 -10.14 12.71 3.71
CA SER A 95 -10.87 13.38 2.61
C SER A 95 -12.36 13.04 2.56
N GLY A 96 -12.82 12.03 3.32
CA GLY A 96 -14.19 11.53 3.25
C GLY A 96 -14.50 10.68 2.01
N GLU A 97 -13.50 10.35 1.20
CA GLU A 97 -13.67 9.47 0.03
C GLU A 97 -13.98 8.02 0.42
N LEU A 98 -13.43 7.55 1.54
CA LEU A 98 -13.61 6.18 2.01
C LEU A 98 -14.76 6.12 3.04
N PRO A 99 -15.90 5.47 2.72
CA PRO A 99 -16.94 5.26 3.71
C PRO A 99 -16.44 4.30 4.79
N LEU A 100 -17.01 4.39 6.00
CA LEU A 100 -16.72 3.51 7.15
C LEU A 100 -15.36 3.74 7.85
N CYS A 101 -14.76 4.91 7.68
CA CYS A 101 -13.69 5.38 8.57
C CYS A 101 -13.87 6.85 8.96
N SER A 102 -13.17 7.28 10.02
CA SER A 102 -13.18 8.65 10.53
C SER A 102 -11.85 9.36 10.26
N CYS A 103 -11.80 10.66 10.53
CA CYS A 103 -10.54 11.37 10.74
C CYS A 103 -9.67 10.64 11.79
N GLY A 104 -8.36 10.81 11.67
CA GLY A 104 -7.41 10.37 12.68
C GLY A 104 -7.60 11.11 14.01
N PRO A 105 -7.09 10.54 15.12
CA PRO A 105 -7.11 11.22 16.41
C PRO A 105 -6.34 12.55 16.31
N GLY A 106 -6.86 13.57 17.01
CA GLY A 106 -6.18 14.85 17.11
C GLY A 106 -4.86 14.74 17.88
N PRO A 107 -3.95 15.73 17.75
CA PRO A 107 -2.70 15.74 18.49
C PRO A 107 -2.94 15.69 20.00
N SER A 108 -2.13 14.89 20.70
CA SER A 108 -2.17 14.81 22.16
C SER A 108 -1.46 15.99 22.84
N GLU A 109 -0.60 16.69 22.11
CA GLU A 109 0.11 17.87 22.62
C GLU A 109 -0.82 19.10 22.64
N PRO A 110 -0.66 20.02 23.60
CA PRO A 110 -1.42 21.26 23.60
C PRO A 110 -1.04 22.13 22.39
N PRO A 111 -1.99 22.85 21.78
CA PRO A 111 -1.67 23.77 20.70
C PRO A 111 -0.83 24.94 21.24
N ALA A 112 -0.02 25.53 20.36
CA ALA A 112 0.76 26.72 20.69
C ALA A 112 -0.15 27.87 21.21
N PRO A 113 0.37 28.80 22.03
CA PRO A 113 -0.40 29.93 22.53
C PRO A 113 -1.07 30.71 21.40
N GLY A 114 -2.36 31.00 21.56
CA GLY A 114 -3.18 31.67 20.53
C GLY A 114 -3.60 30.79 19.35
N SER A 115 -3.26 29.50 19.35
CA SER A 115 -3.63 28.53 18.31
C SER A 115 -4.63 27.50 18.84
N ARG A 116 -5.36 26.85 17.92
CA ARG A 116 -6.22 25.71 18.21
C ARG A 116 -5.94 24.60 17.20
N TRP A 117 -6.02 23.35 17.64
CA TRP A 117 -6.09 22.23 16.72
C TRP A 117 -7.38 22.29 15.91
N GLY A 118 -7.33 21.82 14.67
CA GLY A 118 -8.48 21.78 13.79
C GLY A 118 -8.18 20.99 12.51
N GLY A 119 -9.21 20.85 11.69
CA GLY A 119 -9.15 20.07 10.46
C GLY A 119 -9.38 18.58 10.71
N CYS A 120 -9.18 17.80 9.65
CA CYS A 120 -9.32 16.34 9.65
C CYS A 120 -7.96 15.74 9.28
N GLY A 121 -7.29 15.13 10.25
CA GLY A 121 -6.01 14.47 10.04
C GLY A 121 -6.16 13.08 9.42
N ASP A 122 -5.12 12.62 8.73
CA ASP A 122 -5.02 11.27 8.18
C ASP A 122 -5.22 10.21 9.29
N ASN A 123 -6.11 9.24 9.05
CA ASN A 123 -6.33 8.15 10.01
C ASN A 123 -5.30 7.03 9.80
N LEU A 124 -4.08 7.27 10.28
CA LEU A 124 -2.95 6.35 10.11
C LEU A 124 -3.21 4.98 10.76
N SER A 125 -3.86 4.92 11.92
CA SER A 125 -4.17 3.64 12.57
C SER A 125 -5.00 2.73 11.66
N HIS A 126 -6.06 3.29 11.06
CA HIS A 126 -6.91 2.57 10.12
C HIS A 126 -6.17 2.19 8.83
N GLY A 127 -5.40 3.14 8.27
CA GLY A 127 -4.60 2.92 7.07
C GLY A 127 -3.54 1.83 7.25
N LEU A 128 -2.85 1.80 8.39
CA LEU A 128 -1.85 0.78 8.73
C LEU A 128 -2.48 -0.59 8.89
N GLN A 129 -3.63 -0.70 9.56
CA GLN A 129 -4.32 -1.97 9.78
C GLN A 129 -4.77 -2.60 8.45
N LEU A 130 -5.52 -1.87 7.63
CA LEU A 130 -6.00 -2.37 6.34
C LEU A 130 -4.86 -2.54 5.34
N GLY A 131 -3.92 -1.60 5.30
CA GLY A 131 -2.77 -1.65 4.41
C GLY A 131 -1.90 -2.86 4.68
N ALA A 132 -1.58 -3.16 5.95
CA ALA A 132 -0.84 -4.36 6.33
C ALA A 132 -1.60 -5.63 5.97
N ALA A 133 -2.91 -5.68 6.22
CA ALA A 133 -3.73 -6.83 5.87
C ALA A 133 -3.71 -7.11 4.35
N PHE A 134 -3.76 -6.06 3.53
CA PHE A 134 -3.70 -6.19 2.06
C PHE A 134 -2.31 -6.58 1.55
N THR A 135 -1.24 -5.86 1.96
CA THR A 135 0.11 -6.08 1.40
C THR A 135 0.72 -7.37 1.90
N ASP A 136 0.51 -7.72 3.16
CA ASP A 136 1.09 -8.92 3.76
C ASP A 136 0.28 -10.17 3.41
N GLY A 137 -0.97 -10.02 2.96
CA GLY A 137 -1.77 -11.09 2.34
C GLY A 137 -1.08 -11.65 1.10
N SER A 138 -0.46 -10.78 0.28
CA SER A 138 0.29 -11.22 -0.91
C SER A 138 1.54 -12.04 -0.59
N ALA A 139 2.15 -11.77 0.56
CA ALA A 139 3.31 -12.49 1.05
C ALA A 139 2.95 -13.86 1.64
N ARG A 140 1.67 -14.26 1.70
CA ARG A 140 1.23 -15.54 2.28
C ARG A 140 0.86 -16.61 1.23
N ALA A 141 0.33 -16.25 0.06
CA ALA A 141 -0.02 -17.24 -0.97
C ALA A 141 0.63 -17.05 -2.34
N GLY A 142 0.86 -18.17 -3.01
CA GLY A 142 0.81 -18.29 -4.46
C GLY A 142 1.99 -17.76 -5.27
N THR A 143 2.96 -17.07 -4.68
CA THR A 143 4.06 -16.44 -5.44
C THR A 143 5.21 -17.37 -5.80
N GLY A 144 5.15 -18.66 -5.44
CA GLY A 144 6.31 -19.58 -5.57
C GLY A 144 7.51 -19.17 -4.70
N ALA A 145 7.37 -18.10 -3.90
CA ALA A 145 8.41 -17.59 -3.02
C ALA A 145 8.68 -18.54 -1.86
N THR A 146 9.94 -18.70 -1.49
CA THR A 146 10.35 -19.51 -0.33
C THR A 146 9.81 -18.91 0.98
N PRO A 147 9.67 -19.70 2.06
CA PRO A 147 9.30 -19.18 3.37
C PRO A 147 10.17 -18.00 3.84
N GLY A 148 11.49 -18.07 3.60
CA GLY A 148 12.43 -17.00 3.93
C GLY A 148 12.14 -15.71 3.15
N LEU A 149 11.93 -15.81 1.84
CA LEU A 149 11.60 -14.64 1.02
C LEU A 149 10.26 -13.99 1.46
N ARG A 150 9.26 -14.80 1.83
CA ARG A 150 7.99 -14.29 2.36
C ARG A 150 8.18 -13.51 3.67
N ALA A 151 9.07 -13.98 4.54
CA ALA A 151 9.40 -13.27 5.78
C ALA A 151 10.11 -11.94 5.51
N VAL A 152 11.07 -11.93 4.58
CA VAL A 152 11.77 -10.71 4.15
C VAL A 152 10.80 -9.70 3.55
N ASN A 153 9.91 -10.11 2.64
CA ASN A 153 8.94 -9.20 2.03
C ASN A 153 7.98 -8.60 3.06
N ARG A 154 7.57 -9.37 4.07
CA ARG A 154 6.78 -8.86 5.19
C ARG A 154 7.56 -7.87 6.06
N HIS A 155 8.83 -8.17 6.35
CA HIS A 155 9.71 -7.26 7.07
C HIS A 155 9.85 -5.92 6.32
N ASN A 156 10.15 -5.97 5.02
CA ASN A 156 10.27 -4.78 4.19
C ASN A 156 8.98 -3.96 4.17
N GLY A 157 7.82 -4.63 4.06
CA GLY A 157 6.52 -3.97 4.15
C GLY A 157 6.27 -3.31 5.52
N ALA A 158 6.67 -3.96 6.61
CA ALA A 158 6.58 -3.38 7.95
C ALA A 158 7.49 -2.17 8.13
N VAL A 159 8.73 -2.21 7.60
CA VAL A 159 9.66 -1.07 7.60
C VAL A 159 9.08 0.10 6.81
N GLY A 160 8.54 -0.15 5.61
CA GLY A 160 7.92 0.89 4.79
C GLY A 160 6.71 1.56 5.46
N ARG A 161 5.97 0.82 6.30
CA ARG A 161 4.84 1.39 7.06
C ARG A 161 5.26 2.19 8.30
N ALA A 162 6.53 2.14 8.70
CA ALA A 162 7.04 2.80 9.89
C ALA A 162 7.73 4.16 9.61
N VAL A 163 7.91 4.52 8.34
CA VAL A 163 8.44 5.81 7.87
C VAL A 163 7.32 6.80 7.58
#